data_AF-A0A1V5C4M0-F1
#
_entry.id   AF-A0A1V5C4M0-F1
#
_cell.length_a   1.000
_cell.length_b   1.000
_cell.length_c   1.000
_cell.angle_alpha   90.00
_cell.angle_beta   90.00
_cell.angle_gamma   90.00
#
_symmetry.space_group_name_H-M   'P 1'
#
loop_
_entity.id
_entity.type
_entity.pdbx_description
1 polymer ?
#
loop_
_entity_poly.entity_id
_entity_poly.type
_entity_poly.pdbx_seq_one_letter_code
_entity_poly.pdbx_strand_id
1 'polypeptide(L)'
;MAFLNSVFCDHPVLNTDNFLALELMNPGSILHPTISRGIIRRHGDTLPWEHEPWFYRDLDDLTVREVTTLSNEYLVLKGVLFDRFGIDLSSVIPIRDWLTRSYPQDVVDKTNFKTMLTSNRPYRVAALPCVKQADGKYLPDYEHRYVREEIPCSSVVIKGIAVLAGVLTPQLDEIIGKQPYNRAPSPLPRYGP
;
A
#
# COMPACT_ATOMS: atom_id res chain seq x y z
N MET A 1 -12.88 -14.08 -21.20
CA MET A 1 -13.89 -13.92 -20.13
C MET A 1 -14.73 -15.17 -19.89
N ALA A 2 -15.33 -15.82 -20.91
CA ALA A 2 -16.19 -16.99 -20.71
C ALA A 2 -15.55 -18.14 -19.91
N PHE A 3 -14.27 -18.47 -20.18
CA PHE A 3 -13.54 -19.48 -19.41
C PHE A 3 -13.34 -19.08 -17.94
N LEU A 4 -12.86 -17.86 -17.67
CA LEU A 4 -12.66 -17.39 -16.29
C LEU A 4 -13.98 -17.34 -15.51
N ASN A 5 -15.06 -16.86 -16.14
CA ASN A 5 -16.38 -16.86 -15.52
C ASN A 5 -16.90 -18.28 -15.22
N SER A 6 -16.53 -19.27 -16.04
CA SER A 6 -16.88 -20.67 -15.79
C SER A 6 -16.09 -21.30 -14.63
N VAL A 7 -14.91 -20.77 -14.30
CA VAL A 7 -14.09 -21.23 -13.16
C VAL A 7 -14.50 -20.55 -11.85
N PHE A 8 -14.84 -19.25 -11.90
CA PHE A 8 -15.20 -18.47 -10.71
C PHE A 8 -16.70 -18.51 -10.38
N CYS A 9 -17.47 -19.28 -11.13
CA CYS A 9 -18.85 -19.77 -10.95
C CYS A 9 -19.96 -18.73 -10.68
N ASP A 10 -19.73 -17.67 -9.89
CA ASP A 10 -20.70 -16.62 -9.55
C ASP A 10 -20.04 -15.26 -9.25
N HIS A 11 -18.71 -15.16 -9.24
CA HIS A 11 -18.01 -13.89 -9.00
C HIS A 11 -17.76 -13.12 -10.31
N PRO A 12 -18.24 -11.88 -10.44
CA PRO A 12 -18.04 -11.10 -11.64
C PRO A 12 -16.54 -10.78 -11.82
N VAL A 13 -15.97 -11.24 -12.93
CA VAL A 13 -14.63 -10.81 -13.37
C VAL A 13 -14.79 -9.51 -14.15
N LEU A 14 -14.17 -8.44 -13.66
CA LEU A 14 -14.20 -7.13 -14.31
C LEU A 14 -12.94 -6.93 -15.15
N ASN A 15 -13.11 -6.30 -16.32
CA ASN A 15 -11.98 -5.82 -17.10
C ASN A 15 -11.42 -4.53 -16.48
N THR A 16 -10.12 -4.35 -16.62
CA THR A 16 -9.42 -3.08 -16.41
C THR A 16 -8.91 -2.56 -17.76
N ASP A 17 -8.42 -1.34 -17.81
CA ASP A 17 -7.99 -0.71 -19.07
C ASP A 17 -6.77 -1.44 -19.68
N ASN A 18 -5.79 -1.77 -18.84
CA ASN A 18 -4.60 -2.57 -19.18
C ASN A 18 -3.81 -2.96 -17.91
N PHE A 19 -2.70 -3.68 -18.08
CA PHE A 19 -1.89 -4.16 -16.96
C PHE A 19 -1.26 -3.04 -16.12
N LEU A 20 -0.94 -1.87 -16.70
CA LEU A 20 -0.39 -0.74 -15.94
C LEU A 20 -1.45 -0.16 -14.99
N ALA A 21 -2.73 -0.19 -15.38
CA ALA A 21 -3.80 0.22 -14.49
C ALA A 21 -3.92 -0.69 -13.26
N LEU A 22 -3.62 -2.00 -13.38
CA LEU A 22 -3.57 -2.91 -12.22
C LEU A 22 -2.44 -2.54 -11.27
N GLU A 23 -1.27 -2.20 -11.83
CA GLU A 23 -0.09 -1.82 -11.06
C GLU A 23 -0.32 -0.49 -10.30
N LEU A 24 -0.75 0.55 -11.02
CA LEU A 24 -0.96 1.88 -10.45
C LEU A 24 -2.19 1.96 -9.53
N MET A 25 -3.18 1.07 -9.69
CA MET A 25 -4.35 1.00 -8.81
C MET A 25 -4.24 -0.15 -7.79
N ASN A 26 -3.03 -0.54 -7.40
CA ASN A 26 -2.83 -1.45 -6.27
C ASN A 26 -2.95 -0.68 -4.94
N PRO A 27 -4.06 -0.82 -4.18
CA PRO A 27 -4.24 -0.13 -2.90
C PRO A 27 -3.22 -0.55 -1.85
N GLY A 28 -2.68 -1.77 -1.94
CA GLY A 28 -1.67 -2.29 -1.00
C GLY A 28 -0.37 -1.50 -1.07
N SER A 29 0.07 -1.14 -2.28
CA SER A 29 1.25 -0.30 -2.52
C SER A 29 1.11 1.12 -1.95
N ILE A 30 -0.13 1.63 -1.82
CA ILE A 30 -0.41 2.96 -1.31
C ILE A 30 -0.59 2.93 0.21
N LEU A 31 -1.45 2.03 0.70
CA LEU A 31 -1.87 1.99 2.10
C LEU A 31 -0.82 1.31 2.98
N HIS A 32 -0.39 0.10 2.65
CA HIS A 32 0.39 -0.74 3.57
C HIS A 32 1.73 -0.10 3.96
N PRO A 33 2.62 0.27 3.02
CA PRO A 33 3.93 0.80 3.40
C PRO A 33 3.82 2.20 4.03
N THR A 34 2.86 3.02 3.58
CA THR A 34 2.65 4.38 4.12
C THR A 34 2.14 4.34 5.56
N ILE A 35 1.13 3.50 5.84
CA ILE A 35 0.58 3.37 7.20
C ILE A 35 1.60 2.72 8.13
N SER A 36 2.30 1.66 7.68
CA SER A 36 3.35 1.01 8.47
C SER A 36 4.43 2.01 8.88
N ARG A 37 4.92 2.83 7.94
CA ARG A 37 5.89 3.89 8.22
C ARG A 37 5.34 4.92 9.19
N GLY A 38 4.08 5.35 9.04
CA GLY A 38 3.44 6.29 9.95
C GLY A 38 3.38 5.79 11.39
N ILE A 39 3.00 4.53 11.58
CA ILE A 39 2.98 3.87 12.89
C ILE A 39 4.39 3.77 13.47
N ILE A 40 5.35 3.23 12.71
CA ILE A 40 6.73 3.05 13.14
C ILE A 40 7.37 4.41 13.52
N ARG A 41 7.11 5.46 12.74
CA ARG A 41 7.58 6.83 13.05
C ARG A 41 7.05 7.33 14.40
N ARG A 42 5.79 7.04 14.75
CA ARG A 42 5.19 7.50 16.01
C ARG A 42 5.63 6.69 17.22
N HIS A 43 5.78 5.38 17.05
CA HIS A 43 6.08 4.47 18.16
C HIS A 43 7.59 4.28 18.36
N GLY A 44 8.41 4.53 17.34
CA GLY A 44 9.81 4.12 17.29
C GLY A 44 9.95 2.60 17.17
N ASP A 45 11.06 2.11 16.62
CA ASP A 45 11.31 0.67 16.41
C ASP A 45 12.58 0.17 17.09
N THR A 46 13.21 1.00 17.93
CA THR A 46 14.43 0.63 18.66
C THR A 46 14.16 -0.14 19.95
N LEU A 47 12.95 -0.03 20.50
CA LEU A 47 12.53 -0.69 21.73
C LEU A 47 11.25 -1.50 21.48
N PRO A 48 11.14 -2.72 22.03
CA PRO A 48 9.93 -3.52 21.90
C PRO A 48 8.70 -2.87 22.55
N TRP A 49 7.55 -3.01 21.89
CA TRP A 49 6.25 -2.50 22.32
C TRP A 49 5.49 -3.51 23.18
N GLU A 50 4.67 -3.03 24.12
CA GLU A 50 3.86 -3.90 24.99
C GLU A 50 2.71 -4.61 24.24
N HIS A 51 2.24 -4.02 23.14
CA HIS A 51 1.17 -4.57 22.32
C HIS A 51 1.38 -4.21 20.84
N GLU A 52 0.80 -4.99 19.94
CA GLU A 52 0.76 -4.68 18.51
C GLU A 52 -0.11 -3.43 18.27
N PRO A 53 0.41 -2.38 17.61
CA PRO A 53 -0.37 -1.19 17.29
C PRO A 53 -1.50 -1.52 16.30
N TRP A 54 -2.65 -0.87 16.44
CA TRP A 54 -3.71 -1.00 15.45
C TRP A 54 -3.31 -0.35 14.13
N PHE A 55 -3.58 -1.03 13.02
CA PHE A 55 -3.15 -0.57 11.71
C PHE A 55 -3.96 0.64 11.23
N TYR A 56 -5.29 0.52 11.24
CA TYR A 56 -6.18 1.56 10.73
C TYR A 56 -6.84 2.41 11.82
N ARG A 57 -6.95 1.92 13.07
CA ARG A 57 -7.68 2.64 14.13
C ARG A 57 -6.92 3.84 14.68
N ASP A 58 -5.61 3.73 14.77
CA ASP A 58 -4.75 4.74 15.40
C ASP A 58 -4.06 5.63 14.36
N LEU A 59 -4.74 5.89 13.24
CA LEU A 59 -4.20 6.74 12.17
C LEU A 59 -4.11 8.20 12.60
N ASP A 60 -2.90 8.76 12.51
CA ASP A 60 -2.68 10.20 12.65
C ASP A 60 -2.98 10.93 11.33
N ASP A 61 -3.22 12.25 11.41
CA ASP A 61 -3.60 13.04 10.23
C ASP A 61 -2.44 13.17 9.23
N LEU A 62 -1.19 13.08 9.69
CA LEU A 62 -0.02 13.17 8.83
C LEU A 62 0.05 11.96 7.90
N THR A 63 -0.16 10.76 8.42
CA THR A 63 -0.16 9.49 7.70
C THR A 63 -1.29 9.46 6.67
N VAL A 64 -2.48 9.95 7.03
CA VAL A 64 -3.60 10.07 6.08
C VAL A 64 -3.28 11.06 4.95
N ARG A 65 -2.60 12.17 5.27
CA ARG A 65 -2.09 13.09 4.24
C ARG A 65 -1.05 12.42 3.35
N GLU A 66 -0.09 11.69 3.91
CA GLU A 66 0.94 10.96 3.15
C GLU A 66 0.31 9.93 2.19
N VAL A 67 -0.71 9.17 2.63
CA VAL A 67 -1.48 8.25 1.76
C VAL A 67 -2.16 9.01 0.62
N THR A 68 -2.78 10.15 0.92
CA THR A 68 -3.47 10.97 -0.09
C THR A 68 -2.48 11.55 -1.09
N THR A 69 -1.33 12.05 -0.62
CA THR A 69 -0.25 12.57 -1.47
C THR A 69 0.28 11.50 -2.41
N LEU A 70 0.55 10.29 -1.90
CA LEU A 70 1.03 9.18 -2.73
C LEU A 70 0.00 8.79 -3.81
N SER A 71 -1.28 8.70 -3.45
CA SER A 71 -2.35 8.48 -4.43
C SER A 71 -2.41 9.57 -5.50
N ASN A 72 -2.18 10.84 -5.12
CA ASN A 72 -2.17 11.96 -6.07
C ASN A 72 -0.97 11.90 -7.02
N GLU A 73 0.21 11.46 -6.56
CA GLU A 73 1.36 11.23 -7.44
C GLU A 73 1.05 10.22 -8.53
N TYR A 74 0.31 9.15 -8.21
CA TYR A 74 -0.09 8.14 -9.20
C TYR A 74 -1.09 8.69 -10.22
N LEU A 75 -1.98 9.62 -9.80
CA LEU A 75 -2.89 10.32 -10.69
C LEU A 75 -2.16 11.30 -11.63
N VAL A 76 -1.13 11.98 -11.13
CA VAL A 76 -0.25 12.82 -11.96
C VAL A 76 0.48 11.95 -12.99
N LEU A 77 1.04 10.82 -12.57
CA LEU A 77 1.69 9.87 -13.46
C LEU A 77 0.72 9.37 -14.54
N LYS A 78 -0.51 9.01 -14.16
CA LYS A 78 -1.59 8.67 -15.10
C LYS A 78 -1.79 9.75 -16.17
N GLY A 79 -1.92 11.01 -15.76
CA GLY A 79 -2.13 12.13 -16.68
C GLY A 79 -0.98 12.25 -17.69
N VAL A 80 0.26 12.19 -17.21
CA VAL A 80 1.44 12.27 -18.07
C VAL A 80 1.54 11.08 -19.03
N LEU A 81 1.22 9.87 -18.58
CA LEU A 81 1.24 8.68 -19.44
C LEU A 81 0.16 8.74 -20.53
N PHE A 82 -1.02 9.26 -20.20
CA PHE A 82 -2.08 9.50 -21.17
C PHE A 82 -1.66 10.57 -22.19
N ASP A 83 -1.22 11.74 -21.74
CA ASP A 83 -0.90 12.87 -22.60
C ASP A 83 0.27 12.58 -23.56
N ARG A 84 1.28 11.83 -23.10
CA ARG A 84 2.48 11.53 -23.90
C ARG A 84 2.35 10.31 -24.78
N PHE A 85 1.63 9.28 -24.32
CA PHE A 85 1.66 7.96 -24.94
C PHE A 85 0.28 7.42 -25.31
N GLY A 86 -0.81 8.14 -24.99
CA GLY A 86 -2.18 7.68 -25.25
C GLY A 86 -2.57 6.45 -24.44
N ILE A 87 -1.88 6.18 -23.32
CA ILE A 87 -2.16 5.01 -22.47
C ILE A 87 -3.39 5.31 -21.60
N ASP A 88 -4.47 4.58 -21.83
CA ASP A 88 -5.68 4.68 -21.00
C ASP A 88 -5.42 4.07 -19.61
N LEU A 89 -5.69 4.85 -18.56
CA LEU A 89 -5.58 4.43 -17.16
C LEU A 89 -6.82 4.88 -16.38
N SER A 90 -7.98 4.91 -17.05
CA SER A 90 -9.25 5.38 -16.49
C SER A 90 -9.62 4.72 -15.15
N SER A 91 -9.24 3.46 -14.96
CA SER A 91 -9.44 2.68 -13.74
C SER A 91 -8.57 3.11 -12.55
N VAL A 92 -7.47 3.83 -12.79
CA VAL A 92 -6.65 4.46 -11.73
C VAL A 92 -7.37 5.71 -11.24
N ILE A 93 -7.90 5.65 -10.02
CA ILE A 93 -8.77 6.65 -9.40
C ILE A 93 -8.20 7.07 -8.04
N PRO A 94 -8.66 8.19 -7.45
CA PRO A 94 -8.28 8.54 -6.08
C PRO A 94 -8.51 7.39 -5.11
N ILE A 95 -7.57 7.14 -4.19
CA ILE A 95 -7.66 6.02 -3.24
C ILE A 95 -8.94 6.07 -2.37
N ARG A 96 -9.46 7.27 -2.11
CA ARG A 96 -10.74 7.48 -1.43
C ARG A 96 -11.93 6.92 -2.22
N ASP A 97 -11.91 7.12 -3.54
CA ASP A 97 -12.98 6.69 -4.44
C ASP A 97 -12.90 5.17 -4.62
N TRP A 98 -11.69 4.62 -4.72
CA TRP A 98 -11.45 3.18 -4.64
C TRP A 98 -12.04 2.59 -3.35
N LEU A 99 -11.77 3.18 -2.19
CA LEU A 99 -12.29 2.69 -0.91
C LEU A 99 -13.82 2.71 -0.88
N THR A 100 -14.44 3.78 -1.39
CA THR A 100 -15.89 3.91 -1.46
C THR A 100 -16.52 2.85 -2.37
N ARG A 101 -15.89 2.57 -3.52
CA ARG A 101 -16.33 1.57 -4.49
C ARG A 101 -16.18 0.14 -3.95
N SER A 102 -15.06 -0.14 -3.28
CA SER A 102 -14.71 -1.48 -2.79
C SER A 102 -15.44 -1.85 -1.49
N TYR A 103 -15.76 -0.86 -0.65
CA TYR A 103 -16.38 -1.07 0.67
C TYR A 103 -17.66 -0.21 0.87
N PRO A 104 -18.64 -0.25 -0.04
CA PRO A 104 -19.76 0.70 -0.05
C PRO A 104 -20.63 0.62 1.22
N GLN A 105 -20.76 -0.59 1.80
CA GLN A 105 -21.58 -0.90 2.96
C GLN A 105 -20.80 -0.97 4.29
N ASP A 106 -19.46 -1.02 4.21
CA ASP A 106 -18.60 -1.24 5.37
C ASP A 106 -17.99 0.04 5.92
N VAL A 107 -17.88 1.08 5.09
CA VAL A 107 -17.46 2.42 5.52
C VAL A 107 -18.64 3.12 6.19
N VAL A 108 -18.60 3.18 7.53
CA VAL A 108 -19.69 3.72 8.36
C VAL A 108 -19.69 5.25 8.37
N ASP A 109 -18.54 5.88 8.50
CA ASP A 109 -18.38 7.34 8.51
C ASP A 109 -17.62 7.79 7.25
N LYS A 110 -18.30 8.57 6.40
CA LYS A 110 -17.78 9.08 5.12
C LYS A 110 -17.40 10.56 5.14
N THR A 111 -17.36 11.18 6.33
CA THR A 111 -17.12 12.62 6.52
C THR A 111 -15.79 13.06 5.92
N ASN A 112 -14.72 12.28 6.13
CA ASN A 112 -13.43 12.50 5.51
C ASN A 112 -12.65 11.18 5.36
N PHE A 113 -11.52 11.22 4.65
CA PHE A 113 -10.79 9.98 4.34
C PHE A 113 -10.25 9.26 5.58
N LYS A 114 -9.86 9.98 6.63
CA LYS A 114 -9.44 9.37 7.90
C LYS A 114 -10.59 8.59 8.54
N THR A 115 -11.78 9.20 8.66
CA THR A 115 -12.94 8.50 9.23
C THR A 115 -13.39 7.35 8.36
N MET A 116 -13.22 7.42 7.04
CA MET A 116 -13.49 6.30 6.16
C MET A 116 -12.59 5.10 6.47
N LEU A 117 -11.28 5.32 6.63
CA LEU A 117 -10.32 4.26 6.97
C LEU A 117 -10.57 3.68 8.36
N THR A 118 -10.78 4.53 9.37
CA THR A 118 -10.91 4.10 10.77
C THR A 118 -12.26 3.46 11.07
N SER A 119 -13.31 3.83 10.32
CA SER A 119 -14.67 3.31 10.52
C SER A 119 -14.99 2.07 9.68
N ASN A 120 -14.18 1.76 8.67
CA ASN A 120 -14.33 0.60 7.79
C ASN A 120 -14.33 -0.72 8.60
N ARG A 121 -15.45 -1.45 8.59
CA ARG A 121 -15.66 -2.62 9.46
C ARG A 121 -14.56 -3.69 9.32
N PRO A 122 -14.24 -4.21 8.12
CA PRO A 122 -13.09 -5.09 7.88
C PRO A 122 -11.75 -4.61 8.45
N TYR A 123 -11.51 -3.30 8.50
CA TYR A 123 -10.21 -2.75 8.92
C TYR A 123 -10.03 -2.70 10.44
N ARG A 124 -11.09 -2.90 11.22
CA ARG A 124 -11.05 -2.80 12.68
C ARG A 124 -10.16 -3.86 13.35
N VAL A 125 -10.00 -5.03 12.72
CA VAL A 125 -9.25 -6.15 13.31
C VAL A 125 -7.76 -6.14 12.95
N ALA A 126 -7.32 -5.28 12.02
CA ALA A 126 -5.95 -5.30 11.54
C ALA A 126 -4.99 -4.60 12.52
N ALA A 127 -3.94 -5.31 12.92
CA ALA A 127 -2.78 -4.78 13.62
C ALA A 127 -1.58 -4.67 12.67
N LEU A 128 -0.58 -3.85 13.03
CA LEU A 128 0.70 -3.83 12.34
C LEU A 128 1.39 -5.19 12.52
N PRO A 129 1.85 -5.86 11.45
CA PRO A 129 2.63 -7.09 11.56
C PRO A 129 3.85 -6.89 12.46
N CYS A 130 3.98 -7.73 13.48
CA CYS A 130 5.05 -7.67 14.46
C CYS A 130 5.67 -9.04 14.72
N VAL A 131 6.95 -9.05 15.08
CA VAL A 131 7.64 -10.22 15.64
C VAL A 131 7.59 -10.14 17.15
N LYS A 132 7.00 -11.17 17.77
CA LYS A 132 6.99 -11.32 19.22
C LYS A 132 8.38 -11.72 19.72
N GLN A 133 8.90 -10.95 20.66
CA GLN A 133 10.20 -11.11 21.30
C GLN A 133 10.12 -12.09 22.48
N ALA A 134 11.27 -12.55 22.97
CA ALA A 134 11.35 -13.52 24.07
C ALA A 134 10.75 -13.02 25.39
N ASP A 135 10.77 -11.70 25.62
CA ASP A 135 10.16 -11.03 26.77
C ASP A 135 8.64 -10.81 26.61
N GLY A 136 8.05 -11.30 25.52
CA GLY A 136 6.64 -11.18 25.21
C GLY A 136 6.22 -9.88 24.52
N LYS A 137 7.17 -8.95 24.31
CA LYS A 137 6.95 -7.66 23.63
C LYS A 137 7.06 -7.80 22.11
N TYR A 138 6.82 -6.72 21.38
CA TYR A 138 6.66 -6.74 19.92
C TYR A 138 7.60 -5.75 19.22
N LEU A 139 8.21 -6.15 18.11
CA LEU A 139 8.91 -5.25 17.19
C LEU A 139 8.27 -5.34 15.80
N PRO A 140 8.33 -4.29 14.97
CA PRO A 140 7.81 -4.35 13.60
C PRO A 140 8.42 -5.51 12.81
N ASP A 141 7.58 -6.24 12.08
CA ASP A 141 8.04 -7.30 11.18
C ASP A 141 8.37 -6.74 9.80
N TYR A 142 9.65 -6.48 9.57
CA TYR A 142 10.18 -6.03 8.28
C TYR A 142 10.31 -7.17 7.24
N GLU A 143 10.10 -8.43 7.63
CA GLU A 143 10.06 -9.56 6.69
C GLU A 143 8.63 -9.87 6.21
N HIS A 144 7.62 -9.16 6.73
CA HIS A 144 6.24 -9.31 6.29
C HIS A 144 6.03 -8.84 4.84
N ARG A 145 5.03 -9.39 4.14
CA ARG A 145 4.72 -9.05 2.72
C ARG A 145 4.43 -7.57 2.45
N TYR A 146 3.93 -6.82 3.45
CA TYR A 146 3.73 -5.36 3.37
C TYR A 146 5.00 -4.60 3.01
N VAL A 147 6.13 -5.27 3.22
CA VAL A 147 7.45 -4.81 2.95
C VAL A 147 8.06 -5.62 1.82
N ARG A 148 8.19 -6.94 2.01
CA ARG A 148 8.99 -7.82 1.16
C ARG A 148 8.37 -8.03 -0.22
N GLU A 149 7.08 -7.75 -0.37
CA GLU A 149 6.38 -7.81 -1.66
C GLU A 149 6.00 -6.40 -2.12
N GLU A 150 5.23 -5.64 -1.33
CA GLU A 150 4.66 -4.35 -1.78
C GLU A 150 5.72 -3.32 -2.18
N ILE A 151 6.90 -3.32 -1.56
CA ILE A 151 7.96 -2.37 -1.89
C ILE A 151 8.69 -2.78 -3.18
N PRO A 152 9.35 -3.94 -3.27
CA PRO A 152 10.12 -4.31 -4.46
C PRO A 152 9.23 -4.63 -5.66
N CYS A 153 8.05 -5.23 -5.45
CA CYS A 153 7.18 -5.68 -6.53
C CYS A 153 6.15 -4.62 -6.96
N SER A 154 5.86 -3.62 -6.12
CA SER A 154 4.93 -2.54 -6.48
C SER A 154 5.60 -1.17 -6.46
N SER A 155 5.98 -0.64 -5.30
CA SER A 155 6.48 0.74 -5.15
C SER A 155 7.70 1.04 -6.03
N VAL A 156 8.68 0.13 -6.08
CA VAL A 156 9.88 0.27 -6.92
C VAL A 156 9.54 0.18 -8.41
N VAL A 157 8.59 -0.67 -8.80
CA VAL A 157 8.11 -0.79 -10.19
C VAL A 157 7.46 0.52 -10.64
N ILE A 158 6.53 1.06 -9.83
CA ILE A 158 5.87 2.34 -10.09
C ILE A 158 6.89 3.48 -10.15
N LYS A 159 7.91 3.46 -9.29
CA LYS A 159 9.01 4.44 -9.35
C LYS A 159 9.76 4.36 -10.68
N GLY A 160 10.05 3.15 -11.17
CA GLY A 160 10.68 2.95 -12.47
C GLY A 160 9.85 3.56 -13.61
N ILE A 161 8.52 3.34 -13.60
CA ILE A 161 7.61 3.95 -14.58
C ILE A 161 7.64 5.47 -14.49
N ALA A 162 7.60 6.04 -13.28
CA ALA A 162 7.66 7.48 -13.07
C ALA A 162 8.97 8.10 -13.59
N VAL A 163 10.11 7.43 -13.35
CA VAL A 163 11.42 7.86 -13.88
C VAL A 163 11.42 7.87 -15.41
N LEU A 164 10.92 6.80 -16.05
CA LEU A 164 10.83 6.73 -17.51
C LEU A 164 9.89 7.80 -18.09
N ALA A 165 8.82 8.13 -17.38
CA ALA A 165 7.86 9.16 -17.77
C ALA A 165 8.34 10.59 -17.45
N GLY A 166 9.41 10.76 -16.67
CA GLY A 166 9.91 12.07 -16.21
C GLY A 166 9.03 12.73 -15.15
N VAL A 167 8.34 11.93 -14.32
CA VAL A 167 7.44 12.39 -13.26
C VAL A 167 8.12 12.29 -11.91
N LEU A 168 8.10 13.38 -11.14
CA LEU A 168 8.60 13.39 -9.77
C LEU A 168 7.59 12.73 -8.82
N THR A 169 8.09 11.90 -7.92
CA THR A 169 7.28 11.14 -6.95
C THR A 169 7.90 11.19 -5.54
N PRO A 170 8.04 12.40 -4.94
CA PRO A 170 8.74 12.58 -3.67
C PRO A 170 8.13 11.78 -2.50
N GLN A 171 6.81 11.59 -2.46
CA GLN A 171 6.18 10.77 -1.44
C GLN A 171 6.52 9.28 -1.64
N LEU A 172 6.51 8.80 -2.88
CA LEU A 172 6.97 7.45 -3.19
C LEU A 172 8.46 7.26 -2.83
N ASP A 173 9.30 8.27 -3.06
CA ASP A 173 10.71 8.27 -2.68
C ASP A 173 10.89 8.15 -1.16
N GLU A 174 10.05 8.83 -0.37
CA GLU A 174 10.04 8.68 1.09
C GLU A 174 9.61 7.29 1.56
N ILE A 175 8.71 6.63 0.83
CA ILE A 175 8.29 5.26 1.11
C ILE A 175 9.40 4.25 0.81
N ILE A 176 10.11 4.42 -0.30
CA ILE A 176 11.20 3.53 -0.71
C ILE A 176 12.46 3.77 0.13
N GLY A 177 12.85 5.04 0.32
CA GLY A 177 14.19 5.43 0.76
C GLY A 177 14.47 5.43 2.26
N LYS A 178 13.44 5.47 3.12
CA LYS A 178 13.61 5.58 4.60
C LYS A 178 13.30 4.31 5.40
N GLN A 179 13.15 3.18 4.75
CA GLN A 179 12.89 1.91 5.42
C GLN A 179 14.21 1.16 5.71
N PRO A 180 14.31 0.33 6.76
CA PRO A 180 15.57 -0.30 7.20
C PRO A 180 16.18 -1.35 6.25
N TYR A 181 15.72 -1.48 5.00
CA TYR A 181 16.23 -2.44 3.99
C TYR A 181 17.64 -2.17 3.50
N ASN A 182 18.24 -1.04 3.88
CA ASN A 182 19.68 -0.81 3.66
C ASN A 182 20.57 -1.58 4.66
N ARG A 183 20.00 -2.36 5.58
CA ARG A 183 20.76 -3.46 6.19
C ARG A 183 20.82 -4.57 5.14
N ALA A 184 22.02 -4.86 4.64
CA ALA A 184 22.27 -5.90 3.67
C ALA A 184 21.40 -7.14 3.99
N PRO A 185 20.74 -7.74 2.97
CA PRO A 185 19.97 -8.94 3.21
C PRO A 185 20.85 -9.96 3.94
N SER A 186 20.31 -10.57 5.00
CA SER A 186 20.94 -11.75 5.59
C SER A 186 21.30 -12.69 4.43
N PRO A 187 22.54 -13.18 4.33
CA PRO A 187 22.94 -14.04 3.23
C PRO A 187 21.92 -15.16 3.10
N LEU A 188 21.34 -15.29 1.90
CA LEU A 188 20.42 -16.37 1.57
C LEU A 188 21.04 -17.69 2.05
N PRO A 189 20.24 -18.61 2.65
CA PRO A 189 20.77 -19.90 3.02
C PRO A 189 21.40 -20.53 1.79
N ARG A 190 22.70 -20.79 1.88
CA ARG A 190 23.42 -21.56 0.85
C ARG A 190 22.82 -22.95 0.92
N TYR A 191 21.91 -23.26 0.02
CA TYR A 191 21.61 -24.65 -0.27
C TYR A 191 22.89 -25.25 -0.82
N GLY A 192 23.49 -26.14 -0.03
CA GLY A 192 24.67 -26.92 -0.42
C GLY A 192 24.38 -27.82 -1.62
N PRO A 193 25.41 -28.43 -2.19
CA PRO A 193 25.32 -29.23 -3.42
C PRO A 193 24.33 -30.40 -3.29
#